data_AF-A0A932K902-F1
#
_entry.id   AF-A0A932K902-F1
#
_cell.length_a   1.000
_cell.length_b   1.000
_cell.length_c   1.000
_cell.angle_alpha   90.00
_cell.angle_beta   90.00
_cell.angle_gamma   90.00
#
_symmetry.space_group_name_H-M   'P 1'
#
loop_
_entity.id
_entity.type
_entity.pdbx_description
1 polymer ?
#
loop_
_entity_poly.entity_id
_entity_poly.type
_entity_poly.pdbx_seq_one_letter_code
_entity_poly.pdbx_strand_id
1 'polypeptide(L)'
;MEPFHLTDYRAARDWDHSAVQAEFVSRLITRRKVLSRDLRTILPELMILRLTADYRPLAISRRQADRALRRAEQFLEAVAHAVEATL
;
A
#
# COMPACT_ATOMS: atom_id res chain seq x y z
N MET A 1 1.40 -16.43 -23.53
CA MET A 1 1.78 -15.08 -23.04
C MET A 1 1.51 -15.12 -21.55
N GLU A 2 2.56 -15.22 -20.72
CA GLU A 2 2.39 -15.23 -19.26
C GLU A 2 1.76 -13.89 -18.82
N PRO A 3 0.77 -13.89 -17.90
CA PRO A 3 0.18 -12.65 -17.41
C PRO A 3 1.25 -11.79 -16.73
N PHE A 4 1.38 -10.54 -17.17
CA PHE A 4 2.42 -9.66 -16.66
C PHE A 4 2.06 -9.22 -15.23
N HIS A 5 2.97 -9.48 -14.28
CA HIS A 5 2.79 -9.16 -12.87
C HIS A 5 3.73 -8.01 -12.46
N LEU A 6 3.22 -7.01 -11.74
CA LEU A 6 4.02 -5.90 -11.19
C LEU A 6 5.20 -6.38 -10.32
N THR A 7 5.05 -7.54 -9.70
CA THR A 7 6.12 -8.23 -8.98
C THR A 7 5.95 -9.75 -9.00
N ASP A 8 7.09 -10.42 -9.04
CA ASP A 8 7.28 -11.86 -8.85
C ASP A 8 7.31 -12.28 -7.38
N TYR A 9 7.23 -11.32 -6.44
CA TYR A 9 7.24 -11.62 -5.01
C TYR A 9 6.09 -12.55 -4.65
N ARG A 10 6.42 -13.59 -3.87
CA ARG A 10 5.49 -14.52 -3.27
C ARG A 10 5.84 -14.63 -1.80
N ALA A 11 4.87 -14.35 -0.94
CA ALA A 11 5.03 -14.55 0.50
C ALA A 11 5.26 -16.04 0.77
N ALA A 12 6.23 -16.35 1.64
CA ALA A 12 6.67 -17.74 1.86
C ALA A 12 5.64 -18.60 2.63
N ARG A 13 4.84 -17.98 3.51
CA ARG A 13 3.77 -18.64 4.26
C ARG A 13 2.56 -17.74 4.43
N ASP A 14 2.79 -16.53 4.94
CA ASP A 14 1.72 -15.56 5.25
C ASP A 14 2.02 -14.19 4.65
N TRP A 15 0.96 -13.48 4.29
CA TRP A 15 1.03 -12.08 3.87
C TRP A 15 1.14 -11.16 5.08
N ASP A 16 2.29 -11.22 5.75
CA ASP A 16 2.58 -10.31 6.85
C ASP A 16 2.60 -8.85 6.36
N HIS A 17 1.92 -7.99 7.10
CA HIS A 17 1.77 -6.59 6.72
C HIS A 17 3.11 -5.87 6.61
N SER A 18 4.06 -6.13 7.50
CA SER A 18 5.37 -5.47 7.48
C SER A 18 6.21 -5.94 6.29
N ALA A 19 6.17 -7.25 5.98
CA ALA A 19 6.84 -7.82 4.82
C ALA A 19 6.28 -7.25 3.51
N VAL A 20 4.95 -7.20 3.36
CA VAL A 20 4.29 -6.65 2.17
C VAL A 20 4.66 -5.18 1.96
N GLN A 21 4.64 -4.38 3.02
CA GLN A 21 5.00 -2.97 2.96
C GLN A 21 6.48 -2.77 2.57
N ALA A 22 7.39 -3.56 3.14
CA ALA A 22 8.80 -3.50 2.81
C ALA A 22 9.05 -3.87 1.35
N GLU A 23 8.43 -4.95 0.87
CA GLU A 23 8.58 -5.41 -0.51
C GLU A 23 7.97 -4.45 -1.53
N PHE A 24 6.82 -3.84 -1.21
CA PHE A 24 6.23 -2.77 -2.00
C PHE A 24 7.22 -1.61 -2.23
N VAL A 25 7.83 -1.11 -1.17
CA VAL A 25 8.78 0.02 -1.24
C VAL A 25 10.08 -0.39 -1.94
N SER A 26 10.63 -1.55 -1.58
CA SER A 26 11.89 -2.04 -2.11
C SER A 26 11.79 -2.31 -3.61
N ARG A 27 10.78 -3.06 -4.05
CA ARG A 27 10.65 -3.48 -5.44
C ARG A 27 10.03 -2.39 -6.31
N LEU A 28 8.86 -1.88 -5.95
CA LEU A 28 8.05 -1.07 -6.86
C LEU A 28 8.45 0.40 -6.87
N ILE A 29 8.89 0.94 -5.74
CA ILE A 29 9.33 2.34 -5.63
C ILE A 29 10.84 2.47 -5.87
N THR A 30 11.65 1.63 -5.23
CA THR A 30 13.11 1.84 -5.21
C THR A 30 13.81 1.21 -6.40
N ARG A 31 13.64 -0.11 -6.59
CA ARG A 31 14.36 -0.86 -7.63
C ARG A 31 13.76 -0.67 -9.02
N ARG A 32 12.46 -0.94 -9.18
CA ARG A 32 11.77 -0.86 -10.47
C ARG A 32 11.29 0.54 -10.82
N LYS A 33 11.07 1.41 -9.81
CA LYS A 33 10.63 2.81 -9.97
C LYS A 33 9.33 2.96 -10.78
N VAL A 34 8.43 1.99 -10.65
CA VAL A 34 7.12 2.00 -11.31
C VAL A 34 6.08 2.81 -10.55
N LEU A 35 6.34 3.10 -9.27
CA LEU A 35 5.46 3.87 -8.38
C LEU A 35 6.23 5.03 -7.75
N SER A 36 5.51 6.14 -7.50
CA SER A 36 6.09 7.36 -6.89
C SER A 36 6.57 7.11 -5.45
N ARG A 37 7.61 7.85 -5.05
CA ARG A 37 8.15 7.83 -3.68
C ARG A 37 7.13 8.30 -2.64
N ASP A 38 6.19 9.16 -3.04
CA ASP A 38 5.17 9.71 -2.12
C ASP A 38 4.23 8.64 -1.58
N LEU A 39 4.12 7.50 -2.28
CA LEU A 39 3.27 6.38 -1.86
C LEU A 39 3.91 5.54 -0.73
N ARG A 40 5.20 5.74 -0.44
CA ARG A 40 5.97 4.93 0.54
C ARG A 40 5.33 4.92 1.93
N THR A 41 4.76 6.03 2.36
CA THR A 41 4.26 6.17 3.73
C THR A 41 2.79 5.81 3.87
N ILE A 42 2.05 5.65 2.78
CA ILE A 42 0.60 5.47 2.83
C ILE A 42 0.21 4.18 3.58
N LEU A 43 0.76 3.04 3.18
CA LEU A 43 0.44 1.76 3.83
C LEU A 43 0.77 1.74 5.33
N PRO A 44 1.96 2.16 5.81
CA PRO A 44 2.23 2.19 7.24
C PRO A 44 1.36 3.22 7.98
N GLU A 45 1.10 4.41 7.41
CA GLU A 45 0.21 5.40 8.02
C GLU A 45 -1.22 4.84 8.22
N LEU A 46 -1.78 4.21 7.19
CA LEU A 46 -3.12 3.62 7.24
C LEU A 46 -3.19 2.41 8.17
N MET A 47 -2.13 1.61 8.23
CA MET A 47 -2.05 0.49 9.18
C MET A 47 -2.11 0.96 10.63
N ILE A 48 -1.36 2.01 10.98
CA ILE A 48 -1.38 2.57 12.34
C ILE A 48 -2.78 3.08 12.69
N LEU A 49 -3.44 3.76 11.74
CA LEU A 49 -4.78 4.28 11.97
C LEU A 49 -5.79 3.13 12.15
N ARG A 50 -5.70 2.08 11.32
CA ARG A 50 -6.53 0.87 11.45
C ARG A 50 -6.32 0.21 12.82
N LEU A 51 -5.08 -0.05 13.22
CA LEU A 51 -4.78 -0.67 14.52
C LEU A 51 -5.33 0.15 15.69
N THR A 52 -5.32 1.47 15.57
CA THR A 52 -5.91 2.38 16.56
C THR A 52 -7.43 2.25 16.59
N ALA A 53 -8.08 2.33 15.44
CA ALA A 53 -9.54 2.27 15.34
C ALA A 53 -10.11 0.90 15.76
N ASP A 54 -9.43 -0.19 15.39
CA ASP A 54 -9.93 -1.55 15.59
C ASP A 54 -9.61 -2.10 16.99
N TYR A 55 -8.44 -1.76 17.54
CA TYR A 55 -7.89 -2.47 18.71
C TYR A 55 -7.49 -1.55 19.89
N ARG A 56 -7.75 -0.25 19.81
CA ARG A 56 -7.53 0.66 20.94
C ARG A 56 -8.86 1.24 21.40
N PRO A 57 -9.00 1.60 22.69
CA PRO A 57 -10.18 2.30 23.20
C PRO A 57 -10.20 3.78 22.77
N LEU A 58 -9.61 4.12 21.62
CA LEU A 58 -9.46 5.47 21.11
C LEU A 58 -10.29 5.62 19.85
N ALA A 59 -11.21 6.60 19.86
CA ALA A 59 -11.93 6.98 18.65
C ALA A 59 -11.00 7.75 17.70
N ILE A 60 -11.08 7.45 16.40
CA ILE A 60 -10.47 8.28 15.37
C ILE A 60 -11.43 9.42 15.00
N SER A 61 -10.91 10.61 14.77
CA SER A 61 -11.72 11.74 14.33
C SER A 61 -12.18 11.58 12.88
N ARG A 62 -13.30 12.22 12.52
CA ARG A 62 -13.77 12.31 11.13
C ARG A 62 -12.68 12.83 10.19
N ARG A 63 -11.93 13.86 10.61
CA ARG A 63 -10.82 14.42 9.82
C ARG A 63 -9.72 13.39 9.53
N GLN A 64 -9.41 12.52 10.50
CA GLN A 64 -8.45 11.43 10.30
C GLN A 64 -8.99 10.39 9.33
N ALA A 65 -10.27 10.00 9.47
CA ALA A 65 -10.92 9.07 8.54
C ALA A 65 -10.97 9.62 7.10
N ASP A 66 -11.37 10.88 6.92
CA ASP A 66 -11.43 11.51 5.59
C ASP A 66 -10.04 11.61 4.94
N ARG A 67 -9.00 11.90 5.74
CA ARG A 67 -7.61 11.91 5.25
C ARG A 67 -7.15 10.51 4.86
N ALA A 68 -7.52 9.50 5.64
CA ALA A 68 -7.18 8.11 5.37
C ALA A 68 -7.83 7.61 4.08
N LEU A 69 -9.11 7.96 3.85
CA LEU A 69 -9.82 7.64 2.62
C LEU A 69 -9.12 8.22 1.40
N ARG A 70 -8.83 9.53 1.39
CA ARG A 70 -8.12 10.17 0.27
C ARG A 70 -6.75 9.55 0.00
N ARG A 71 -6.03 9.16 1.04
CA ARG A 71 -4.73 8.48 0.92
C ARG A 71 -4.88 7.08 0.33
N ALA A 72 -5.92 6.35 0.73
CA ALA A 72 -6.23 5.04 0.18
C ALA A 72 -6.64 5.12 -1.30
N GLU A 73 -7.48 6.08 -1.67
CA GLU A 73 -7.87 6.36 -3.06
C GLU A 73 -6.65 6.66 -3.92
N GLN A 74 -5.80 7.61 -3.49
CA GLN A 74 -4.55 7.94 -4.19
C GLN A 74 -3.64 6.71 -4.39
N PHE A 75 -3.54 5.85 -3.39
CA PHE A 75 -2.75 4.62 -3.49
C PHE A 75 -3.34 3.64 -4.50
N LEU A 76 -4.65 3.41 -4.45
CA LEU A 76 -5.34 2.48 -5.33
C LEU A 76 -5.30 2.96 -6.79
N GLU A 77 -5.54 4.25 -7.04
CA GLU A 77 -5.43 4.84 -8.39
C GLU A 77 -4.03 4.64 -8.97
N ALA A 78 -2.98 4.92 -8.19
CA ALA A 78 -1.62 4.75 -8.67
C ALA A 78 -1.26 3.29 -8.96
N VAL A 79 -1.72 2.35 -8.12
CA VAL A 79 -1.50 0.92 -8.35
C VAL A 79 -2.30 0.42 -9.56
N ALA A 80 -3.57 0.83 -9.70
CA ALA A 80 -4.41 0.47 -10.84
C ALA A 80 -3.77 0.94 -12.15
N HIS A 81 -3.37 2.21 -12.22
CA HIS A 81 -2.66 2.73 -13.39
C HIS A 81 -1.34 1.99 -13.68
N ALA A 82 -0.57 1.63 -12.65
CA ALA A 82 0.65 0.86 -12.86
C ALA A 82 0.37 -0.54 -13.40
N VAL A 83 -0.71 -1.21 -12.94
CA VAL A 83 -1.14 -2.50 -13.46
C VAL A 83 -1.59 -2.35 -14.93
N GLU A 84 -2.44 -1.39 -15.22
CA GLU A 84 -2.97 -1.12 -16.57
C GLU A 84 -1.88 -0.78 -17.58
N ALA A 85 -0.92 0.07 -17.21
CA ALA A 85 0.20 0.43 -18.08
C ALA A 85 1.17 -0.73 -18.38
N THR A 86 1.00 -1.86 -17.68
CA THR A 86 1.80 -3.07 -17.84
C THR A 86 1.05 -4.16 -18.64
N LEU A 87 -0.24 -3.95 -18.96
CA LEU A 87 -1.07 -4.81 -19.83
C LEU A 87 -0.90 -4.41 -21.30
#